data_AF-A0A936C1Z1-F1
#
_entry.id   AF-A0A936C1Z1-F1
#
_cell.length_a   1.000
_cell.length_b   1.000
_cell.length_c   1.000
_cell.angle_alpha   90.00
_cell.angle_beta   90.00
_cell.angle_gamma   90.00
#
_symmetry.space_group_name_H-M   'P 1'
#
loop_
_entity.id
_entity.type
_entity.pdbx_description
1 polymer ?
#
loop_
_entity_poly.entity_id
_entity_poly.type
_entity_poly.pdbx_seq_one_letter_code
_entity_poly.pdbx_strand_id
1 'polypeptide(L)'
;MSALTLLVGAGCQDYLFEQKCRETIKEAELKQPAVKPTPADILFVVDNSGSMADEQENLALNFDAFIRNIAGSGDYQIAVVTTDLDEGGTERAGVRTHQFSPQNPPAQWTSDDSATACSAIQIEHGCFRGPDATLRIVSSSMPAEEQKSVFADNVRVGSCGSGTEQGLAAMLAALEKSSGCNTGFLRDEANLVIIFVSDENDNSTGSVDSFVDAIAAYKPGGYAQVRVASIVGSVDGNASRCRVNGNGVTAECGSLCEECEGASPASWCSSVNQTIWRFCDFCSQYAVDGCCSALAGGRYVEFTKKVEQRIAAADPVIQARGCQSGDGEAPGCLIASICQASFADTLERIATELVVSTSFSLDPPAVFPEGVSVTLKNGRFPADGKKLTFGTDFAVTADGRLLRLLNIVPEEGEDIDVQFVVGREDSTGEQRGACP
;
A
#
# COMPACT_ATOMS: atom_id res chain seq x y z
N MET A 1 -13.83 -16.76 98.90
CA MET A 1 -15.10 -16.73 98.13
C MET A 1 -14.77 -16.43 96.68
N SER A 2 -15.27 -17.28 95.78
CA SER A 2 -15.46 -17.06 94.33
C SER A 2 -14.23 -16.81 93.44
N ALA A 3 -14.17 -17.24 92.18
CA ALA A 3 -14.86 -18.29 91.43
C ALA A 3 -14.08 -18.51 90.11
N LEU A 4 -14.05 -19.77 89.66
CA LEU A 4 -14.19 -20.29 88.28
C LEU A 4 -14.02 -19.30 87.10
N THR A 5 -13.26 -19.68 86.06
CA THR A 5 -13.80 -20.23 84.79
C THR A 5 -12.71 -20.33 83.69
N LEU A 6 -12.53 -21.56 83.18
CA LEU A 6 -11.85 -21.91 81.92
C LEU A 6 -12.77 -21.58 80.73
N LEU A 7 -12.26 -20.99 79.64
CA LEU A 7 -12.86 -21.12 78.31
C LEU A 7 -11.76 -21.29 77.26
N VAL A 8 -11.70 -22.50 76.69
CA VAL A 8 -10.97 -22.84 75.47
C VAL A 8 -11.94 -22.60 74.31
N GLY A 9 -11.63 -21.63 73.45
CA GLY A 9 -12.33 -21.42 72.19
C GLY A 9 -11.44 -21.85 71.03
N ALA A 10 -11.67 -23.05 70.48
CA ALA A 10 -11.15 -23.43 69.17
C ALA A 10 -12.08 -22.84 68.10
N GLY A 11 -11.61 -21.83 67.37
CA GLY A 11 -12.29 -21.35 66.17
C GLY A 11 -11.85 -22.17 64.97
N CYS A 12 -12.74 -23.01 64.42
CA CYS A 12 -12.60 -23.50 63.05
C CYS A 12 -12.84 -22.33 62.10
N GLN A 13 -11.91 -22.09 61.18
CA GLN A 13 -12.17 -21.24 60.01
C GLN A 13 -12.83 -22.10 58.94
N ASP A 14 -14.08 -21.79 58.60
CA ASP A 14 -14.75 -22.41 57.45
C ASP A 14 -14.14 -21.84 56.17
N TYR A 15 -13.38 -22.68 55.47
CA TYR A 15 -12.93 -22.41 54.11
C TYR A 15 -14.04 -22.81 53.15
N LEU A 16 -14.64 -21.83 52.44
CA LEU A 16 -15.49 -22.08 51.29
C LEU A 16 -14.60 -22.57 50.13
N PHE A 17 -14.60 -23.88 49.90
CA PHE A 17 -14.02 -24.47 48.70
C PHE A 17 -15.02 -24.31 47.54
N GLU A 18 -14.73 -23.39 46.62
CA GLU A 18 -15.36 -23.41 45.30
C GLU A 18 -14.71 -24.54 44.48
N GLN A 19 -15.43 -25.64 44.30
CA GLN A 19 -14.97 -26.74 43.47
C GLN A 19 -15.04 -26.32 41.99
N LYS A 20 -13.93 -25.85 41.43
CA LYS A 20 -13.82 -25.65 39.99
C LYS A 20 -13.83 -27.02 39.30
N CYS A 21 -14.84 -27.26 38.46
CA CYS A 21 -14.93 -28.48 37.66
C CYS A 21 -13.73 -28.57 36.71
N ARG A 22 -13.25 -29.79 36.45
CA ARG A 22 -12.05 -30.04 35.64
C ARG A 22 -12.38 -29.77 34.17
N GLU A 23 -12.06 -28.57 33.70
CA GLU A 23 -12.17 -28.22 32.27
C GLU A 23 -11.17 -29.06 31.47
N THR A 24 -11.62 -29.67 30.37
CA THR A 24 -10.71 -30.29 29.40
C THR A 24 -10.50 -29.27 28.29
N ILE A 25 -9.29 -28.73 28.19
CA ILE A 25 -8.93 -27.80 27.12
C ILE A 25 -8.79 -28.61 25.83
N LYS A 26 -9.58 -28.28 24.79
CA LYS A 26 -9.28 -28.75 23.44
C LYS A 26 -8.23 -27.82 22.85
N GLU A 27 -6.98 -28.25 22.97
CA GLU A 27 -5.86 -27.63 22.28
C GLU A 27 -5.88 -28.11 20.83
N ALA A 28 -5.85 -27.17 19.89
CA ALA A 28 -5.45 -27.49 18.53
C ALA A 28 -3.97 -27.15 18.42
N GLU A 29 -3.17 -28.16 18.07
CA GLU A 29 -1.82 -27.91 17.58
C GLU A 29 -1.92 -27.79 16.06
N LEU A 30 -1.83 -26.56 15.55
CA LEU A 30 -1.77 -26.33 14.13
C LEU A 30 -0.31 -26.38 13.72
N LYS A 31 0.19 -27.60 13.48
CA LYS A 31 1.45 -27.82 12.75
C LYS A 31 1.18 -27.52 11.29
N GLN A 32 1.23 -26.25 10.92
CA GLN A 32 1.14 -25.85 9.52
C GLN A 32 2.54 -26.03 8.92
N PRO A 33 2.76 -27.00 8.01
CA PRO A 33 3.96 -26.96 7.17
C PRO A 33 3.87 -25.67 6.35
N ALA A 34 4.81 -24.74 6.56
CA ALA A 34 4.87 -23.40 5.98
C ALA A 34 3.51 -22.66 5.97
N VAL A 35 3.30 -21.75 6.92
CA VAL A 35 2.12 -20.90 6.87
C VAL A 35 2.13 -20.14 5.53
N LYS A 36 1.19 -20.48 4.63
CA LYS A 36 1.11 -19.87 3.31
C LYS A 36 0.79 -18.38 3.52
N PRO A 37 1.68 -17.45 3.16
CA PRO A 37 1.41 -16.03 3.27
C PRO A 37 0.13 -15.68 2.53
N THR A 38 -0.68 -14.77 3.09
CA THR A 38 -1.88 -14.28 2.36
C THR A 38 -1.44 -13.76 1.00
N PRO A 39 -2.05 -14.21 -0.11
CA PRO A 39 -1.67 -13.70 -1.42
C PRO A 39 -1.89 -12.20 -1.52
N ALA A 40 -1.28 -11.53 -2.50
CA ALA A 40 -1.49 -10.10 -2.74
C ALA A 40 -1.82 -9.80 -4.21
N ASP A 41 -2.84 -8.98 -4.44
CA ASP A 41 -3.19 -8.41 -5.74
C ASP A 41 -2.81 -6.93 -5.71
N ILE A 42 -1.79 -6.54 -6.47
CA ILE A 42 -1.14 -5.24 -6.39
C ILE A 42 -1.48 -4.45 -7.66
N LEU A 43 -2.26 -3.39 -7.50
CA LEU A 43 -2.70 -2.52 -8.58
C LEU A 43 -1.93 -1.20 -8.54
N PHE A 44 -1.07 -0.97 -9.52
CA PHE A 44 -0.49 0.33 -9.79
C PHE A 44 -1.45 1.15 -10.66
N VAL A 45 -1.89 2.29 -10.15
CA VAL A 45 -2.68 3.28 -10.88
C VAL A 45 -1.73 4.43 -11.22
N VAL A 46 -1.28 4.45 -12.47
CA VAL A 46 -0.17 5.30 -12.92
C VAL A 46 -0.68 6.37 -13.85
N ASP A 47 -0.39 7.61 -13.48
CA ASP A 47 -0.71 8.76 -14.30
C ASP A 47 0.06 8.72 -15.64
N ASN A 48 -0.69 8.94 -16.72
CA ASN A 48 -0.20 8.93 -18.09
C ASN A 48 -0.37 10.30 -18.78
N SER A 49 -0.52 11.36 -17.99
CA SER A 49 -0.45 12.75 -18.41
C SER A 49 0.92 13.09 -19.03
N GLY A 50 1.03 14.27 -19.65
CA GLY A 50 2.19 14.70 -20.43
C GLY A 50 3.51 14.77 -19.65
N SER A 51 3.44 15.02 -18.34
CA SER A 51 4.62 15.19 -17.46
C SER A 51 5.17 13.88 -16.92
N MET A 52 4.36 12.81 -16.86
CA MET A 52 4.65 11.58 -16.10
C MET A 52 5.67 10.62 -16.71
N ALA A 53 6.25 10.94 -17.87
CA ALA A 53 7.16 10.03 -18.58
C ALA A 53 8.38 9.63 -17.72
N ASP A 54 8.88 10.55 -16.91
CA ASP A 54 10.08 10.34 -16.11
C ASP A 54 9.80 9.61 -14.81
N GLU A 55 8.67 9.90 -14.16
CA GLU A 55 8.20 9.17 -13.00
C GLU A 55 7.92 7.70 -13.34
N GLN A 56 7.38 7.44 -14.54
CA GLN A 56 7.23 6.09 -15.09
C GLN A 56 8.59 5.39 -15.27
N GLU A 57 9.61 6.10 -15.77
CA GLU A 57 10.96 5.57 -15.89
C GLU A 57 11.61 5.32 -14.51
N ASN A 58 11.42 6.24 -13.56
CA ASN A 58 11.91 6.10 -12.18
C ASN A 58 11.29 4.88 -11.49
N LEU A 59 9.98 4.64 -11.66
CA LEU A 59 9.31 3.40 -11.23
C LEU A 59 9.98 2.17 -11.86
N ALA A 60 10.13 2.15 -13.18
CA ALA A 60 10.67 1.02 -13.92
C ALA A 60 12.12 0.69 -13.49
N LEU A 61 12.98 1.70 -13.34
CA LEU A 61 14.39 1.53 -12.96
C LEU A 61 14.56 1.08 -11.51
N ASN A 62 13.69 1.51 -10.60
CA ASN A 62 13.81 1.21 -9.18
C ASN A 62 12.94 0.04 -8.72
N PHE A 63 12.20 -0.62 -9.63
CA PHE A 63 11.31 -1.73 -9.28
C PHE A 63 12.01 -2.96 -8.71
N ASP A 64 13.33 -3.10 -8.92
CA ASP A 64 14.13 -4.13 -8.23
C ASP A 64 14.02 -4.03 -6.70
N ALA A 65 13.96 -2.81 -6.16
CA ALA A 65 13.76 -2.58 -4.72
C ALA A 65 12.41 -3.13 -4.22
N PHE A 66 11.39 -3.17 -5.06
CA PHE A 66 10.10 -3.79 -4.75
C PHE A 66 10.21 -5.32 -4.79
N ILE A 67 10.61 -5.87 -5.94
CA ILE A 67 10.61 -7.31 -6.21
C ILE A 67 11.56 -8.06 -5.28
N ARG A 68 12.75 -7.51 -4.98
CA ARG A 68 13.71 -8.17 -4.08
C ARG A 68 13.14 -8.40 -2.66
N ASN A 69 12.15 -7.61 -2.25
CA ASN A 69 11.54 -7.67 -0.92
C ASN A 69 10.27 -8.53 -0.87
N ILE A 70 9.69 -8.90 -2.01
CA ILE A 70 8.49 -9.76 -2.07
C ILE A 70 8.72 -11.09 -2.79
N ALA A 71 9.80 -11.23 -3.56
CA ALA A 71 10.15 -12.50 -4.17
C ALA A 71 10.35 -13.59 -3.10
N GLY A 72 9.67 -14.72 -3.26
CA GLY A 72 9.67 -15.80 -2.26
C GLY A 72 8.73 -15.57 -1.06
N SER A 73 8.15 -14.38 -0.90
CA SER A 73 7.29 -14.05 0.26
C SER A 73 5.85 -14.53 0.13
N GLY A 74 5.51 -15.27 -0.93
CA GLY A 74 4.17 -15.78 -1.17
C GLY A 74 3.66 -15.62 -2.61
N ASP A 75 2.36 -15.85 -2.77
CA ASP A 75 1.65 -15.71 -4.04
C ASP A 75 1.23 -14.25 -4.27
N TYR A 76 1.63 -13.63 -5.37
CA TYR A 76 1.19 -12.26 -5.68
C TYR A 76 1.03 -12.03 -7.16
N GLN A 77 0.23 -11.04 -7.48
CA GLN A 77 -0.01 -10.55 -8.83
C GLN A 77 0.15 -9.04 -8.87
N ILE A 78 0.73 -8.50 -9.95
CA ILE A 78 0.96 -7.07 -10.13
C ILE A 78 0.37 -6.65 -11.48
N ALA A 79 -0.43 -5.60 -11.47
CA ALA A 79 -1.03 -5.04 -12.68
C ALA A 79 -0.92 -3.52 -12.68
N VAL A 80 -0.93 -2.94 -13.87
CA VAL A 80 -0.87 -1.48 -14.09
C VAL A 80 -2.12 -1.03 -14.82
N VAL A 81 -2.76 0.04 -14.35
CA VAL A 81 -3.80 0.79 -15.07
C VAL A 81 -3.42 2.27 -15.11
N THR A 82 -3.97 3.03 -16.05
CA THR A 82 -3.75 4.48 -16.13
C THR A 82 -4.76 5.26 -15.29
N THR A 83 -4.59 6.59 -15.23
CA THR A 83 -5.58 7.53 -14.68
C THR A 83 -6.57 8.03 -15.74
N ASP A 84 -6.44 7.61 -17.00
CA ASP A 84 -7.21 8.14 -18.12
C ASP A 84 -8.56 7.44 -18.25
N LEU A 85 -9.63 8.23 -18.21
CA LEU A 85 -11.01 7.79 -18.46
C LEU A 85 -11.74 8.71 -19.45
N ASP A 86 -11.00 9.59 -20.15
CA ASP A 86 -11.58 10.62 -21.01
C ASP A 86 -11.82 10.14 -22.46
N GLU A 87 -12.19 11.07 -23.34
CA GLU A 87 -12.80 10.79 -24.64
C GLU A 87 -12.12 9.71 -25.50
N GLY A 88 -12.93 8.76 -25.96
CA GLY A 88 -12.53 7.72 -26.92
C GLY A 88 -12.85 6.30 -26.46
N GLY A 89 -13.11 6.09 -25.17
CA GLY A 89 -13.43 4.78 -24.61
C GLY A 89 -12.23 3.82 -24.57
N THR A 90 -11.08 4.28 -25.02
CA THR A 90 -9.85 3.51 -25.15
C THR A 90 -8.65 4.33 -24.73
N GLU A 91 -7.73 3.64 -24.10
CA GLU A 91 -6.42 4.11 -23.72
C GLU A 91 -5.61 4.73 -24.86
N ARG A 92 -4.63 5.55 -24.49
CA ARG A 92 -3.64 6.14 -25.39
C ARG A 92 -2.23 5.65 -25.06
N ALA A 93 -1.40 5.56 -26.10
CA ALA A 93 0.02 5.24 -25.99
C ALA A 93 0.86 6.27 -26.75
N GLY A 94 2.16 6.25 -26.48
CA GLY A 94 3.12 7.21 -26.98
C GLY A 94 3.75 8.00 -25.84
N VAL A 95 4.92 8.57 -26.12
CA VAL A 95 5.61 9.47 -25.19
C VAL A 95 5.67 10.83 -25.87
N ARG A 96 5.17 11.85 -25.18
CA ARG A 96 5.46 13.25 -25.48
C ARG A 96 6.69 13.64 -24.68
N THR A 97 7.71 14.16 -25.35
CA THR A 97 8.89 14.74 -24.73
C THR A 97 8.86 16.25 -24.88
N HIS A 98 8.90 16.97 -23.77
CA HIS A 98 9.00 18.43 -23.81
C HIS A 98 10.47 18.83 -23.96
N GLN A 99 10.91 19.08 -25.20
CA GLN A 99 12.22 19.68 -25.45
C GLN A 99 12.09 21.21 -25.51
N PHE A 100 12.75 21.91 -24.59
CA PHE A 100 12.88 23.35 -24.71
C PHE A 100 13.99 23.72 -25.70
N SER A 101 13.72 24.67 -26.61
CA SER A 101 14.72 25.18 -27.53
C SER A 101 15.70 26.12 -26.81
N PRO A 102 17.03 25.92 -26.95
CA PRO A 102 18.02 26.86 -26.43
C PRO A 102 18.01 28.23 -27.14
N GLN A 103 17.34 28.37 -28.28
CA GLN A 103 17.41 29.58 -29.11
C GLN A 103 16.17 30.48 -29.02
N ASN A 104 15.09 30.04 -28.34
CA ASN A 104 13.85 30.82 -28.25
C ASN A 104 13.00 30.39 -27.03
N PRO A 105 13.10 31.09 -25.88
CA PRO A 105 12.19 30.91 -24.75
C PRO A 105 10.89 31.67 -25.05
N PRO A 106 9.93 31.04 -25.73
CA PRO A 106 8.94 30.21 -25.07
C PRO A 106 9.00 28.78 -25.59
N ALA A 107 8.59 27.80 -24.78
CA ALA A 107 8.41 26.40 -25.18
C ALA A 107 7.92 26.27 -26.63
N GLN A 108 8.85 26.08 -27.58
CA GLN A 108 8.47 25.63 -28.89
C GLN A 108 8.25 24.14 -28.70
N TRP A 109 6.99 23.73 -28.79
CA TRP A 109 6.64 22.39 -29.24
C TRP A 109 7.43 22.18 -30.52
N THR A 110 8.59 21.52 -30.43
CA THR A 110 9.29 21.13 -31.64
C THR A 110 8.29 20.23 -32.34
N SER A 111 7.85 20.67 -33.52
CA SER A 111 6.71 20.11 -34.26
C SER A 111 6.91 18.65 -34.68
N ASP A 112 8.03 18.05 -34.28
CA ASP A 112 8.38 16.67 -34.52
C ASP A 112 7.73 15.71 -33.50
N ASP A 113 7.09 16.21 -32.43
CA ASP A 113 6.58 15.36 -31.32
C ASP A 113 5.05 15.40 -31.04
N SER A 114 4.23 16.02 -31.91
CA SER A 114 2.82 16.31 -31.55
C SER A 114 1.72 15.60 -32.35
N ALA A 115 1.99 15.03 -33.53
CA ALA A 115 0.92 14.40 -34.34
C ALA A 115 1.03 12.87 -34.50
N THR A 116 2.23 12.29 -34.42
CA THR A 116 2.46 10.85 -34.61
C THR A 116 2.92 10.11 -33.37
N ALA A 117 3.39 10.80 -32.32
CA ALA A 117 3.84 10.16 -31.10
C ALA A 117 2.67 9.52 -30.33
N CYS A 118 1.53 10.20 -30.26
CA CYS A 118 0.35 9.71 -29.56
C CYS A 118 -0.63 9.00 -30.48
N SER A 119 -1.09 7.82 -30.07
CA SER A 119 -2.15 7.08 -30.75
C SER A 119 -3.11 6.45 -29.75
N ALA A 120 -4.39 6.37 -30.14
CA ALA A 120 -5.34 5.52 -29.43
C ALA A 120 -4.94 4.06 -29.65
N ILE A 121 -5.00 3.26 -28.59
CA ILE A 121 -4.70 1.82 -28.63
C ILE A 121 -5.95 1.02 -28.36
N GLN A 122 -5.99 -0.24 -28.78
CA GLN A 122 -7.16 -1.11 -28.59
C GLN A 122 -7.18 -1.73 -27.18
N ILE A 123 -7.08 -0.88 -26.16
CA ILE A 123 -7.25 -1.23 -24.76
C ILE A 123 -8.33 -0.31 -24.23
N GLU A 124 -9.43 -0.86 -23.72
CA GLU A 124 -10.49 -0.06 -23.11
C GLU A 124 -9.99 0.55 -21.80
N HIS A 125 -10.54 1.71 -21.43
CA HIS A 125 -10.26 2.32 -20.14
C HIS A 125 -10.52 1.35 -18.98
N GLY A 126 -9.66 1.39 -17.96
CA GLY A 126 -9.72 0.47 -16.83
C GLY A 126 -9.19 -0.93 -17.13
N CYS A 127 -8.87 -1.30 -18.38
CA CYS A 127 -8.15 -2.55 -18.65
C CYS A 127 -6.64 -2.38 -18.36
N PHE A 128 -5.99 -3.45 -17.90
CA PHE A 128 -4.57 -3.39 -17.60
C PHE A 128 -3.71 -3.03 -18.81
N ARG A 129 -2.60 -2.35 -18.52
CA ARG A 129 -1.61 -1.88 -19.48
C ARG A 129 -0.46 -2.87 -19.63
N GLY A 130 0.18 -2.81 -20.79
CA GLY A 130 1.28 -3.68 -21.17
C GLY A 130 1.27 -4.01 -22.67
N PRO A 131 2.44 -4.02 -23.33
CA PRO A 131 2.54 -4.30 -24.77
C PRO A 131 2.12 -5.75 -25.09
N ASP A 132 2.40 -6.69 -24.20
CA ASP A 132 1.96 -8.08 -24.31
C ASP A 132 0.72 -8.32 -23.46
N ALA A 133 -0.42 -8.62 -24.10
CA ALA A 133 -1.69 -8.87 -23.42
C ALA A 133 -1.65 -10.06 -22.46
N THR A 134 -0.75 -11.03 -22.67
CA THR A 134 -0.61 -12.22 -21.82
C THR A 134 0.23 -11.97 -20.57
N LEU A 135 0.93 -10.83 -20.51
CA LEU A 135 1.85 -10.46 -19.42
C LEU A 135 1.41 -9.20 -18.67
N ARG A 136 0.17 -8.74 -18.86
CA ARG A 136 -0.39 -7.57 -18.14
C ARG A 136 -0.62 -7.82 -16.66
N ILE A 137 -0.73 -9.08 -16.27
CA ILE A 137 -0.70 -9.53 -14.88
C ILE A 137 0.66 -10.20 -14.67
N VAL A 138 1.55 -9.53 -13.94
CA VAL A 138 2.84 -10.06 -13.52
C VAL A 138 2.61 -11.00 -12.34
N SER A 139 3.01 -12.26 -12.46
CA SER A 139 2.76 -13.29 -11.45
C SER A 139 4.03 -13.63 -10.67
N SER A 140 3.90 -13.90 -9.38
CA SER A 140 5.01 -14.39 -8.55
C SER A 140 5.57 -15.75 -8.99
N SER A 141 4.86 -16.48 -9.86
CA SER A 141 5.35 -17.71 -10.49
C SER A 141 6.42 -17.47 -11.56
N MET A 142 6.56 -16.24 -12.06
CA MET A 142 7.59 -15.87 -13.02
C MET A 142 8.94 -15.69 -12.31
N PRO A 143 10.09 -15.99 -12.96
CA PRO A 143 11.40 -15.62 -12.44
C PRO A 143 11.49 -14.12 -12.12
N ALA A 144 12.17 -13.74 -11.02
CA ALA A 144 12.25 -12.35 -10.58
C ALA A 144 12.76 -11.37 -11.66
N GLU A 145 13.72 -11.79 -12.49
CA GLU A 145 14.21 -10.98 -13.62
C GLU A 145 13.14 -10.75 -14.70
N GLU A 146 12.31 -11.76 -14.96
CA GLU A 146 11.19 -11.63 -15.90
C GLU A 146 10.11 -10.71 -15.33
N GLN A 147 9.78 -10.84 -14.04
CA GLN A 147 8.83 -9.94 -13.37
C GLN A 147 9.26 -8.47 -13.48
N LYS A 148 10.55 -8.18 -13.24
CA LYS A 148 11.11 -6.83 -13.37
C LYS A 148 11.00 -6.31 -14.80
N SER A 149 11.38 -7.12 -15.78
CA SER A 149 11.29 -6.73 -17.19
C SER A 149 9.85 -6.46 -17.62
N VAL A 150 8.92 -7.35 -17.27
CA VAL A 150 7.51 -7.21 -17.65
C VAL A 150 6.87 -6.02 -16.95
N PHE A 151 7.13 -5.81 -15.65
CA PHE A 151 6.63 -4.62 -14.96
C PHE A 151 7.16 -3.34 -15.59
N ALA A 152 8.45 -3.30 -15.93
CA ALA A 152 9.07 -2.16 -16.60
C ALA A 152 8.40 -1.85 -17.96
N ASP A 153 7.97 -2.86 -18.70
CA ASP A 153 7.19 -2.68 -19.93
C ASP A 153 5.74 -2.22 -19.66
N ASN A 154 5.10 -2.74 -18.60
CA ASN A 154 3.72 -2.42 -18.27
C ASN A 154 3.55 -1.02 -17.64
N VAL A 155 4.54 -0.55 -16.88
CA VAL A 155 4.49 0.74 -16.15
C VAL A 155 4.78 1.94 -17.05
N ARG A 156 5.49 1.73 -18.17
CA ARG A 156 5.70 2.74 -19.23
C ARG A 156 4.46 2.87 -20.10
N VAL A 157 3.38 3.32 -19.48
CA VAL A 157 2.06 3.47 -20.08
C VAL A 157 2.01 4.59 -21.13
N GLY A 158 3.02 5.47 -21.13
CA GLY A 158 3.14 6.62 -22.03
C GLY A 158 2.67 7.92 -21.37
N SER A 159 2.91 9.05 -22.04
CA SER A 159 2.55 10.41 -21.58
C SER A 159 1.55 11.09 -22.53
N CYS A 160 0.68 10.29 -23.12
CA CYS A 160 -0.29 10.69 -24.14
C CYS A 160 -1.75 10.61 -23.65
N GLY A 161 -1.96 10.33 -22.37
CA GLY A 161 -3.28 10.29 -21.74
C GLY A 161 -3.86 11.68 -21.49
N SER A 162 -5.05 11.70 -20.90
CA SER A 162 -5.68 12.95 -20.46
C SER A 162 -4.85 13.67 -19.39
N GLY A 163 -4.90 15.00 -19.41
CA GLY A 163 -4.46 15.85 -18.30
C GLY A 163 -5.60 16.14 -17.31
N THR A 164 -6.53 15.20 -17.18
CA THR A 164 -7.58 15.20 -16.16
C THR A 164 -7.49 13.84 -15.48
N GLU A 165 -6.74 13.82 -14.39
CA GLU A 165 -6.28 12.60 -13.73
C GLU A 165 -7.43 12.00 -12.93
N GLN A 166 -7.98 10.89 -13.38
CA GLN A 166 -9.13 10.26 -12.74
C GLN A 166 -8.71 8.96 -12.03
N GLY A 167 -7.60 8.99 -11.29
CA GLY A 167 -7.04 7.78 -10.68
C GLY A 167 -7.99 7.06 -9.73
N LEU A 168 -8.78 7.76 -8.92
CA LEU A 168 -9.75 7.10 -8.02
C LEU A 168 -10.86 6.39 -8.80
N ALA A 169 -11.37 6.99 -9.88
CA ALA A 169 -12.35 6.34 -10.74
C ALA A 169 -11.72 5.22 -11.58
N ALA A 170 -10.50 5.39 -12.06
CA ALA A 170 -9.79 4.40 -12.87
C ALA A 170 -9.46 3.14 -12.06
N MET A 171 -9.10 3.30 -10.78
CA MET A 171 -9.01 2.20 -9.81
C MET A 171 -10.31 1.40 -9.78
N LEU A 172 -11.46 2.04 -9.57
CA LEU A 172 -12.75 1.33 -9.52
C LEU A 172 -13.10 0.67 -10.86
N ALA A 173 -12.85 1.35 -11.98
CA ALA A 173 -13.07 0.80 -13.31
C ALA A 173 -12.23 -0.46 -13.55
N ALA A 174 -10.98 -0.48 -13.08
CA ALA A 174 -10.11 -1.64 -13.16
C ALA A 174 -10.61 -2.81 -12.32
N LEU A 175 -11.07 -2.53 -11.10
CA LEU A 175 -11.65 -3.55 -10.21
C LEU A 175 -12.96 -4.11 -10.76
N GLU A 176 -13.85 -3.26 -11.30
CA GLU A 176 -15.08 -3.69 -11.98
C GLU A 176 -14.79 -4.60 -13.18
N LYS A 177 -13.75 -4.28 -13.96
CA LYS A 177 -13.30 -5.08 -15.10
C LYS A 177 -12.61 -6.39 -14.72
N SER A 178 -12.54 -6.76 -13.44
CA SER A 178 -12.06 -8.08 -13.00
C SER A 178 -12.96 -9.24 -13.46
N SER A 179 -14.20 -8.97 -13.85
CA SER A 179 -15.06 -9.94 -14.57
C SER A 179 -14.99 -9.81 -16.10
N GLY A 180 -14.03 -9.03 -16.61
CA GLY A 180 -13.87 -8.68 -18.03
C GLY A 180 -12.40 -8.77 -18.45
N CYS A 181 -11.86 -7.70 -19.03
CA CYS A 181 -10.48 -7.69 -19.53
C CYS A 181 -9.40 -7.88 -18.45
N ASN A 182 -9.74 -7.71 -17.16
CA ASN A 182 -8.83 -7.90 -16.03
C ASN A 182 -9.11 -9.23 -15.29
N THR A 183 -9.72 -10.20 -15.98
CA THR A 183 -10.05 -11.51 -15.39
C THR A 183 -8.82 -12.19 -14.81
N GLY A 184 -8.96 -12.70 -13.59
CA GLY A 184 -7.93 -13.45 -12.87
C GLY A 184 -7.11 -12.64 -11.87
N PHE A 185 -7.27 -11.31 -11.85
CA PHE A 185 -6.53 -10.43 -10.94
C PHE A 185 -7.12 -10.39 -9.53
N LEU A 186 -8.40 -10.04 -9.38
CA LEU A 186 -9.02 -9.84 -8.08
C LEU A 186 -9.43 -11.18 -7.45
N ARG A 187 -8.60 -11.72 -6.55
CA ARG A 187 -8.82 -13.01 -5.87
C ARG A 187 -9.43 -12.82 -4.49
N ASP A 188 -10.38 -13.64 -4.08
CA ASP A 188 -11.09 -13.47 -2.81
C ASP A 188 -10.17 -13.55 -1.59
N GLU A 189 -9.20 -14.46 -1.62
CA GLU A 189 -8.27 -14.75 -0.53
C GLU A 189 -7.10 -13.75 -0.41
N ALA A 190 -6.81 -12.99 -1.47
CA ALA A 190 -5.66 -12.10 -1.51
C ALA A 190 -5.92 -10.79 -0.73
N ASN A 191 -4.87 -10.09 -0.30
CA ASN A 191 -4.98 -8.66 0.02
C ASN A 191 -5.01 -7.85 -1.28
N LEU A 192 -5.81 -6.79 -1.34
CA LEU A 192 -5.78 -5.80 -2.41
C LEU A 192 -4.88 -4.63 -1.98
N VAL A 193 -3.78 -4.43 -2.72
CA VAL A 193 -2.83 -3.33 -2.50
C VAL A 193 -2.96 -2.36 -3.67
N ILE A 194 -3.39 -1.13 -3.41
CA ILE A 194 -3.55 -0.09 -4.45
C ILE A 194 -2.44 0.94 -4.31
N ILE A 195 -1.72 1.23 -5.38
CA ILE A 195 -0.59 2.17 -5.39
C ILE A 195 -0.88 3.24 -6.43
N PHE A 196 -1.16 4.46 -5.98
CA PHE A 196 -1.32 5.60 -6.87
C PHE A 196 0.02 6.26 -7.14
N VAL A 197 0.28 6.61 -8.39
CA VAL A 197 1.45 7.42 -8.80
C VAL A 197 0.97 8.51 -9.73
N SER A 198 0.99 9.76 -9.27
CA SER A 198 0.54 10.92 -10.04
C SER A 198 1.20 12.19 -9.55
N ASP A 199 1.65 13.04 -10.48
CA ASP A 199 2.18 14.35 -10.20
C ASP A 199 1.08 15.42 -10.12
N GLU A 200 -0.18 15.05 -10.28
CA GLU A 200 -1.33 15.93 -10.14
C GLU A 200 -2.34 15.45 -9.07
N ASN A 201 -3.43 16.21 -8.93
CA ASN A 201 -4.51 15.87 -8.01
C ASN A 201 -5.60 15.09 -8.74
N ASP A 202 -6.13 14.03 -8.12
CA ASP A 202 -7.30 13.32 -8.64
C ASP A 202 -8.48 14.27 -8.89
N ASN A 203 -9.05 14.20 -10.10
CA ASN A 203 -10.18 14.98 -10.57
C ASN A 203 -11.41 14.09 -10.87
N SER A 204 -11.43 12.87 -10.31
CA SER A 204 -12.57 11.95 -10.43
C SER A 204 -13.86 12.57 -9.89
N THR A 205 -14.96 12.42 -10.62
CA THR A 205 -16.28 12.89 -10.16
C THR A 205 -16.74 12.05 -8.95
N GLY A 206 -17.21 12.72 -7.90
CA GLY A 206 -17.67 12.07 -6.66
C GLY A 206 -16.85 12.50 -5.44
N SER A 207 -17.27 12.03 -4.28
CA SER A 207 -16.58 12.30 -3.01
C SER A 207 -15.49 11.27 -2.74
N VAL A 208 -14.45 11.63 -1.99
CA VAL A 208 -13.44 10.67 -1.55
C VAL A 208 -14.07 9.53 -0.75
N ASP A 209 -15.03 9.81 0.15
CA ASP A 209 -15.71 8.78 0.94
C ASP A 209 -16.42 7.74 0.05
N SER A 210 -17.05 8.16 -1.05
CA SER A 210 -17.69 7.19 -1.96
C SER A 210 -16.70 6.21 -2.60
N PHE A 211 -15.47 6.65 -2.90
CA PHE A 211 -14.43 5.73 -3.38
C PHE A 211 -13.92 4.82 -2.25
N VAL A 212 -13.72 5.37 -1.05
CA VAL A 212 -13.27 4.61 0.14
C VAL A 212 -14.29 3.54 0.52
N ASP A 213 -15.58 3.83 0.45
CA ASP A 213 -16.64 2.87 0.78
C ASP A 213 -16.78 1.78 -0.30
N ALA A 214 -16.52 2.12 -1.57
CA ALA A 214 -16.62 1.17 -2.68
C ALA A 214 -15.55 0.08 -2.65
N ILE A 215 -14.29 0.40 -2.33
CA ILE A 215 -13.18 -0.56 -2.44
C ILE A 215 -13.33 -1.78 -1.50
N ALA A 216 -13.93 -1.60 -0.32
CA ALA A 216 -14.10 -2.70 0.63
C ALA A 216 -15.11 -3.75 0.12
N ALA A 217 -16.06 -3.36 -0.73
CA ALA A 217 -17.05 -4.28 -1.28
C ALA A 217 -16.46 -5.31 -2.25
N TYR A 218 -15.25 -5.05 -2.78
CA TYR A 218 -14.54 -5.97 -3.67
C TYR A 218 -13.83 -7.11 -2.94
N LYS A 219 -13.78 -7.09 -1.60
CA LYS A 219 -13.06 -8.09 -0.79
C LYS A 219 -13.99 -8.69 0.27
N PRO A 220 -14.05 -10.04 0.41
CA PRO A 220 -14.89 -10.68 1.43
C PRO A 220 -14.57 -10.24 2.87
N GLY A 221 -13.30 -9.96 3.16
CA GLY A 221 -12.81 -9.44 4.44
C GLY A 221 -12.89 -7.91 4.58
N GLY A 222 -13.51 -7.21 3.62
CA GLY A 222 -13.65 -5.76 3.64
C GLY A 222 -12.30 -5.05 3.79
N TYR A 223 -12.26 -4.02 4.66
CA TYR A 223 -11.05 -3.24 4.90
C TYR A 223 -9.87 -4.03 5.49
N ALA A 224 -10.10 -5.17 6.14
CA ALA A 224 -8.99 -5.99 6.66
C ALA A 224 -8.06 -6.47 5.53
N GLN A 225 -8.60 -6.63 4.31
CA GLN A 225 -7.86 -7.06 3.11
C GLN A 225 -7.42 -5.91 2.20
N VAL A 226 -7.54 -4.65 2.61
CA VAL A 226 -7.18 -3.49 1.76
C VAL A 226 -5.94 -2.80 2.30
N ARG A 227 -5.01 -2.43 1.42
CA ARG A 227 -3.83 -1.57 1.71
C ARG A 227 -3.67 -0.54 0.59
N VAL A 228 -3.20 0.66 0.92
CA VAL A 228 -3.08 1.76 -0.07
C VAL A 228 -1.78 2.53 0.07
N ALA A 229 -1.07 2.74 -1.03
CA ALA A 229 0.02 3.70 -1.12
C ALA A 229 -0.31 4.85 -2.08
N SER A 230 0.24 6.03 -1.81
CA SER A 230 0.19 7.17 -2.73
C SER A 230 1.57 7.79 -2.86
N ILE A 231 2.13 7.73 -4.07
CA ILE A 231 3.34 8.42 -4.49
C ILE A 231 2.88 9.65 -5.27
N VAL A 232 2.71 10.77 -4.57
CA VAL A 232 2.08 11.99 -5.12
C VAL A 232 2.80 13.24 -4.62
N GLY A 233 2.44 14.41 -5.15
CA GLY A 233 2.89 15.68 -4.59
C GLY A 233 2.50 15.80 -3.11
N SER A 234 3.48 15.54 -2.24
CA SER A 234 3.33 15.54 -0.79
C SER A 234 4.66 15.82 -0.08
N VAL A 235 4.56 16.31 1.16
CA VAL A 235 5.67 16.52 2.09
C VAL A 235 5.20 16.05 3.47
N ASP A 236 6.00 15.19 4.10
CA ASP A 236 5.70 14.59 5.41
C ASP A 236 4.28 13.99 5.49
N GLY A 237 3.85 13.29 4.43
CA GLY A 237 2.52 12.66 4.37
C GLY A 237 1.35 13.64 4.21
N ASN A 238 1.62 14.92 3.90
CA ASN A 238 0.60 15.93 3.64
C ASN A 238 0.69 16.40 2.18
N ALA A 239 -0.47 16.61 1.56
CA ALA A 239 -0.52 17.10 0.19
C ALA A 239 0.16 18.46 0.09
N SER A 240 1.15 18.54 -0.78
CA SER A 240 1.95 19.73 -0.99
C SER A 240 2.51 19.68 -2.40
N ARG A 241 2.71 20.85 -3.00
CA ARG A 241 3.53 20.92 -4.20
C ARG A 241 4.95 20.49 -3.85
N CYS A 242 5.66 19.98 -4.83
CA CYS A 242 7.09 19.77 -4.70
C CYS A 242 7.81 21.12 -4.77
N ARG A 243 8.09 21.68 -3.59
CA ARG A 243 9.01 22.80 -3.29
C ARG A 243 8.67 23.33 -1.91
N VAL A 244 9.50 23.01 -0.92
CA VAL A 244 9.50 23.68 0.38
C VAL A 244 10.88 24.27 0.60
N ASN A 245 11.06 25.53 0.17
CA ASN A 245 11.83 26.52 0.91
C ASN A 245 11.68 27.92 0.29
N GLY A 246 10.86 28.75 0.92
CA GLY A 246 10.86 30.21 0.72
C GLY A 246 10.15 30.72 -0.54
N ASN A 247 9.78 31.99 -0.51
CA ASN A 247 9.15 32.73 -1.62
C ASN A 247 10.11 32.96 -2.80
N GLY A 248 10.63 31.89 -3.39
CA GLY A 248 11.53 31.98 -4.53
C GLY A 248 11.71 30.60 -5.12
N VAL A 249 11.54 30.53 -6.44
CA VAL A 249 12.17 29.47 -7.23
C VAL A 249 13.66 29.56 -6.93
N THR A 250 14.22 28.55 -6.29
CA THR A 250 15.67 28.48 -6.13
C THR A 250 16.28 28.42 -7.52
N ALA A 251 17.47 29.01 -7.66
CA ALA A 251 18.21 29.23 -8.90
C ALA A 251 18.56 27.95 -9.69
N GLU A 252 18.06 26.79 -9.26
CA GLU A 252 18.46 25.47 -9.74
C GLU A 252 17.48 24.93 -10.77
N CYS A 253 16.38 25.59 -11.11
CA CYS A 253 15.50 25.19 -12.21
C CYS A 253 16.27 25.36 -13.54
N GLY A 254 16.97 24.31 -13.98
CA GLY A 254 18.01 24.37 -15.00
C GLY A 254 17.71 25.22 -16.24
N SER A 255 18.72 25.95 -16.69
CA SER A 255 18.96 26.72 -17.93
C SER A 255 17.89 27.71 -18.47
N LEU A 256 16.60 27.52 -18.24
CA LEU A 256 15.56 28.46 -18.69
C LEU A 256 15.08 29.41 -17.59
N CYS A 257 15.20 29.02 -16.33
CA CYS A 257 15.04 29.97 -15.21
C CYS A 257 16.38 30.58 -14.78
N GLU A 258 17.51 29.92 -15.11
CA GLU A 258 18.87 30.42 -14.84
C GLU A 258 19.25 31.63 -15.71
N GLU A 259 18.67 31.81 -16.91
CA GLU A 259 18.88 33.03 -17.71
C GLU A 259 18.20 34.30 -17.15
N CYS A 260 17.73 34.24 -15.90
CA CYS A 260 17.32 35.42 -15.13
C CYS A 260 18.43 35.96 -14.21
N GLU A 261 19.69 35.54 -14.36
CA GLU A 261 20.81 36.14 -13.62
C GLU A 261 21.13 37.55 -14.12
N GLY A 262 20.79 38.55 -13.29
CA GLY A 262 21.20 39.95 -13.47
C GLY A 262 20.13 40.98 -13.12
N ALA A 263 18.88 40.57 -12.90
CA ALA A 263 17.82 41.48 -12.50
C ALA A 263 17.29 41.10 -11.11
N SER A 264 17.19 42.10 -10.22
CA SER A 264 16.45 41.95 -8.96
C SER A 264 15.10 41.25 -9.19
N PRO A 265 14.59 40.42 -8.26
CA PRO A 265 13.54 39.40 -8.50
C PRO A 265 12.16 39.87 -8.99
N ALA A 266 11.99 41.14 -9.38
CA ALA A 266 10.70 41.73 -9.68
C ALA A 266 10.61 42.48 -11.02
N SER A 267 11.70 42.84 -11.70
CA SER A 267 11.61 43.84 -12.78
C SER A 267 11.74 43.32 -14.22
N TRP A 268 12.24 42.10 -14.44
CA TRP A 268 12.20 41.44 -15.77
C TRP A 268 11.28 40.21 -15.78
N CYS A 269 11.18 39.45 -14.69
CA CYS A 269 10.24 38.33 -14.57
C CYS A 269 8.75 38.74 -14.61
N SER A 270 8.43 40.02 -14.37
CA SER A 270 7.09 40.59 -14.58
C SER A 270 6.78 40.90 -16.05
N SER A 271 7.80 40.86 -16.93
CA SER A 271 7.71 41.19 -18.35
C SER A 271 7.83 39.98 -19.28
N VAL A 272 8.32 38.82 -18.79
CA VAL A 272 8.07 37.54 -19.46
C VAL A 272 6.59 37.23 -19.33
N ASN A 273 5.96 37.18 -20.49
CA ASN A 273 4.57 36.81 -20.69
C ASN A 273 4.17 35.67 -19.73
N GLN A 274 3.11 35.84 -18.94
CA GLN A 274 2.55 34.82 -18.01
C GLN A 274 2.34 33.45 -18.67
N THR A 275 2.30 33.43 -20.00
CA THR A 275 2.25 32.22 -20.83
C THR A 275 3.51 31.33 -20.69
N ILE A 276 4.71 31.89 -20.44
CA ILE A 276 5.96 31.12 -20.31
C ILE A 276 6.04 30.40 -18.94
N TRP A 277 5.59 31.06 -17.87
CA TRP A 277 5.49 30.44 -16.54
C TRP A 277 4.63 29.18 -16.53
N ARG A 278 3.52 29.18 -17.29
CA ARG A 278 2.67 27.99 -17.43
C ARG A 278 3.41 26.79 -18.02
N PHE A 279 4.50 26.97 -18.77
CA PHE A 279 5.21 25.86 -19.40
C PHE A 279 6.32 25.27 -18.51
N CYS A 280 6.81 26.00 -17.51
CA CYS A 280 7.69 25.44 -16.49
C CYS A 280 6.94 24.54 -15.50
N ASP A 281 5.61 24.65 -15.43
CA ASP A 281 4.76 23.78 -14.61
C ASP A 281 4.66 22.34 -15.18
N PHE A 282 5.14 22.07 -16.41
CA PHE A 282 5.00 20.80 -17.14
C PHE A 282 6.34 20.15 -17.52
N CYS A 283 7.42 20.46 -16.78
CA CYS A 283 8.75 19.90 -17.05
C CYS A 283 8.77 18.38 -16.87
N SER A 284 8.97 17.65 -17.97
CA SER A 284 9.21 16.21 -18.00
C SER A 284 10.72 15.91 -18.11
N GLN A 285 11.57 16.43 -17.21
CA GLN A 285 13.00 16.05 -17.22
C GLN A 285 13.56 15.59 -15.86
N TYR A 286 13.87 14.29 -15.81
CA TYR A 286 14.68 13.60 -14.82
C TYR A 286 16.15 14.10 -14.90
N ALA A 287 16.73 14.36 -13.72
CA ALA A 287 18.14 14.70 -13.51
C ALA A 287 18.61 16.12 -13.91
N VAL A 288 17.70 17.08 -14.06
CA VAL A 288 18.04 18.48 -13.83
C VAL A 288 17.59 18.84 -12.43
N ASP A 289 18.49 19.43 -11.63
CA ASP A 289 18.04 20.09 -10.42
C ASP A 289 16.87 21.04 -10.77
N GLY A 290 15.92 21.16 -9.86
CA GLY A 290 14.90 22.21 -9.91
C GLY A 290 13.69 22.06 -10.85
N CYS A 291 13.58 21.14 -11.82
CA CYS A 291 12.35 20.99 -12.62
C CYS A 291 11.39 19.90 -12.09
N CYS A 292 10.83 20.13 -10.89
CA CYS A 292 9.68 19.37 -10.39
C CYS A 292 8.60 20.37 -9.95
N SER A 293 7.43 20.35 -10.57
CA SER A 293 6.24 20.96 -9.97
C SER A 293 5.07 20.01 -10.04
N ALA A 294 5.24 18.81 -9.47
CA ALA A 294 4.07 18.02 -9.11
C ALA A 294 3.14 18.89 -8.25
N LEU A 295 1.88 18.96 -8.65
CA LEU A 295 0.83 19.60 -7.88
C LEU A 295 0.55 18.78 -6.63
N ALA A 296 -0.09 19.42 -5.65
CA ALA A 296 -0.44 18.74 -4.41
C ALA A 296 -1.49 17.64 -4.69
N GLY A 297 -1.17 16.38 -4.36
CA GLY A 297 -2.06 15.23 -4.54
C GLY A 297 -3.15 15.14 -3.47
N GLY A 298 -3.88 16.23 -3.25
CA GLY A 298 -4.85 16.42 -2.15
C GLY A 298 -5.83 15.28 -1.96
N ARG A 299 -6.52 14.86 -3.02
CA ARG A 299 -7.54 13.80 -2.99
C ARG A 299 -6.96 12.41 -2.81
N TYR A 300 -5.77 12.14 -3.36
CA TYR A 300 -5.06 10.89 -3.08
C TYR A 300 -4.64 10.81 -1.61
N VAL A 301 -4.08 11.88 -1.04
CA VAL A 301 -3.71 11.96 0.39
C VAL A 301 -4.95 11.81 1.29
N GLU A 302 -6.06 12.47 0.95
CA GLU A 302 -7.32 12.33 1.69
C GLU A 302 -7.84 10.89 1.62
N PHE A 303 -7.88 10.29 0.43
CA PHE A 303 -8.31 8.91 0.21
C PHE A 303 -7.49 7.94 1.06
N THR A 304 -6.17 8.02 0.96
CA THR A 304 -5.24 7.10 1.62
C THR A 304 -5.35 7.18 3.15
N LYS A 305 -5.48 8.39 3.72
CA LYS A 305 -5.73 8.58 5.16
C LYS A 305 -7.11 8.08 5.59
N LYS A 306 -8.14 8.25 4.77
CA LYS A 306 -9.49 7.75 5.08
C LYS A 306 -9.55 6.22 5.03
N VAL A 307 -8.86 5.59 4.08
CA VAL A 307 -8.74 4.12 4.06
C VAL A 307 -8.04 3.62 5.32
N GLU A 308 -6.95 4.25 5.76
CA GLU A 308 -6.28 3.91 7.02
C GLU A 308 -7.24 3.95 8.22
N GLN A 309 -8.07 4.99 8.31
CA GLN A 309 -9.05 5.12 9.38
C GLN A 309 -10.08 3.98 9.35
N ARG A 310 -10.52 3.55 8.17
CA ARG A 310 -11.44 2.42 8.02
C ARG A 310 -10.77 1.09 8.36
N ILE A 311 -9.51 0.91 7.97
CA ILE A 311 -8.69 -0.25 8.34
C ILE A 311 -8.55 -0.32 9.86
N ALA A 312 -8.12 0.77 10.51
CA ALA A 312 -7.95 0.84 11.96
C ALA A 312 -9.27 0.65 12.73
N ALA A 313 -10.40 1.09 12.16
CA ALA A 313 -11.71 0.85 12.74
C ALA A 313 -12.18 -0.62 12.59
N ALA A 314 -11.74 -1.31 11.54
CA ALA A 314 -12.06 -2.71 11.28
C ALA A 314 -11.12 -3.69 12.00
N ASP A 315 -9.88 -3.28 12.25
CA ASP A 315 -8.86 -4.07 12.93
C ASP A 315 -8.22 -3.26 14.08
N PRO A 316 -8.59 -3.55 15.34
CA PRO A 316 -8.07 -2.82 16.50
C PRO A 316 -6.57 -3.02 16.75
N VAL A 317 -5.93 -3.96 16.04
CA VAL A 317 -4.46 -4.13 16.03
C VAL A 317 -3.79 -3.00 15.23
N ILE A 318 -4.47 -2.42 14.24
CA ILE A 318 -3.92 -1.39 13.37
C ILE A 318 -4.22 -0.02 13.97
N GLN A 319 -3.16 0.72 14.29
CA GLN A 319 -3.28 2.12 14.69
C GLN A 319 -3.13 3.03 13.48
N ALA A 320 -4.10 3.92 13.26
CA ALA A 320 -3.98 4.95 12.25
C ALA A 320 -2.90 5.97 12.67
N ARG A 321 -1.84 6.09 11.87
CA ARG A 321 -0.71 7.01 12.09
C ARG A 321 -0.58 8.06 10.99
N GLY A 322 -1.61 8.23 10.18
CA GLY A 322 -1.63 9.20 9.10
C GLY A 322 -0.77 8.79 7.91
N CYS A 323 -0.57 7.49 7.71
CA CYS A 323 0.24 6.92 6.61
C CYS A 323 1.71 7.34 6.60
N GLN A 324 2.25 7.67 7.78
CA GLN A 324 3.68 7.96 7.98
C GLN A 324 4.41 6.70 8.45
N SER A 325 5.68 6.55 8.06
CA SER A 325 6.59 5.55 8.65
C SER A 325 6.73 5.80 10.14
N GLY A 326 6.41 4.80 10.96
CA GLY A 326 6.76 4.77 12.37
C GLY A 326 7.70 3.60 12.65
N ASP A 327 8.58 3.75 13.63
CA ASP A 327 9.42 2.65 14.10
C ASP A 327 8.55 1.47 14.55
N GLY A 328 8.56 0.37 13.79
CA GLY A 328 8.10 -0.95 14.24
C GLY A 328 6.59 -1.21 14.26
N GLU A 329 5.78 -0.56 13.44
CA GLU A 329 4.37 -0.93 13.24
C GLU A 329 3.97 -0.77 11.77
N ALA A 330 3.57 -1.86 11.10
CA ALA A 330 3.23 -1.84 9.67
C ALA A 330 1.88 -1.16 9.39
N PRO A 331 1.87 0.05 8.78
CA PRO A 331 0.66 0.83 8.58
C PRO A 331 -0.27 0.19 7.55
N GLY A 332 -1.57 0.50 7.60
CA GLY A 332 -2.53 0.12 6.56
C GLY A 332 -2.34 0.89 5.25
N CYS A 333 -1.45 1.90 5.26
CA CYS A 333 -1.21 2.80 4.14
C CYS A 333 0.17 3.46 4.17
N LEU A 334 0.58 4.03 3.04
CA LEU A 334 1.82 4.79 2.89
C LEU A 334 1.60 6.03 2.01
N ILE A 335 2.12 7.18 2.43
CA ILE A 335 2.18 8.38 1.57
C ILE A 335 3.65 8.75 1.36
N ALA A 336 4.06 8.84 0.11
CA ALA A 336 5.39 9.22 -0.31
C ALA A 336 5.34 10.39 -1.30
N SER A 337 6.43 11.17 -1.32
CA SER A 337 6.59 12.25 -2.27
C SER A 337 6.97 11.69 -3.64
N ILE A 338 6.26 12.10 -4.69
CA ILE A 338 6.63 11.76 -6.07
C ILE A 338 7.93 12.45 -6.52
N CYS A 339 8.35 13.51 -5.82
CA CYS A 339 9.52 14.31 -6.21
C CYS A 339 10.83 13.82 -5.61
N GLN A 340 10.84 12.58 -5.14
CA GLN A 340 12.04 11.91 -4.72
C GLN A 340 12.89 11.54 -5.95
N ALA A 341 14.20 11.74 -5.85
CA ALA A 341 15.13 11.46 -6.95
C ALA A 341 15.21 9.98 -7.33
N SER A 342 14.77 9.07 -6.46
CA SER A 342 14.68 7.63 -6.72
C SER A 342 13.52 7.06 -5.94
N PHE A 343 12.78 6.14 -6.56
CA PHE A 343 11.65 5.48 -5.92
C PHE A 343 12.04 4.24 -5.11
N ALA A 344 13.34 3.89 -5.04
CA ALA A 344 13.82 2.65 -4.42
C ALA A 344 13.36 2.49 -2.96
N ASP A 345 13.63 3.48 -2.10
CA ASP A 345 13.28 3.42 -0.68
C ASP A 345 11.75 3.34 -0.49
N THR A 346 11.00 4.10 -1.27
CA THR A 346 9.53 4.08 -1.23
C THR A 346 8.99 2.72 -1.68
N LEU A 347 9.52 2.13 -2.74
CA LEU A 347 9.11 0.82 -3.24
C LEU A 347 9.47 -0.30 -2.28
N GLU A 348 10.64 -0.27 -1.65
CA GLU A 348 11.03 -1.19 -0.57
C GLU A 348 10.05 -1.11 0.61
N ARG A 349 9.68 0.10 1.02
CA ARG A 349 8.70 0.29 2.10
C ARG A 349 7.32 -0.21 1.72
N ILE A 350 6.81 0.07 0.51
CA ILE A 350 5.52 -0.47 0.07
C ILE A 350 5.55 -2.01 0.07
N ALA A 351 6.62 -2.61 -0.45
CA ALA A 351 6.80 -4.06 -0.44
C ALA A 351 6.74 -4.64 0.98
N THR A 352 7.57 -4.12 1.88
CA THR A 352 7.73 -4.66 3.23
C THR A 352 6.58 -4.32 4.19
N GLU A 353 5.99 -3.14 4.06
CA GLU A 353 4.94 -2.65 4.98
C GLU A 353 3.53 -3.02 4.51
N LEU A 354 3.27 -3.07 3.20
CA LEU A 354 1.90 -3.24 2.65
C LEU A 354 1.66 -4.56 1.93
N VAL A 355 2.69 -5.17 1.34
CA VAL A 355 2.53 -6.36 0.48
C VAL A 355 2.85 -7.64 1.22
N VAL A 356 4.02 -7.73 1.86
CA VAL A 356 4.43 -8.93 2.58
C VAL A 356 3.45 -9.15 3.73
N SER A 357 2.54 -10.13 3.54
CA SER A 357 1.55 -10.43 4.55
C SER A 357 2.23 -11.10 5.73
N THR A 358 2.38 -10.35 6.81
CA THR A 358 2.66 -10.91 8.12
C THR A 358 1.42 -11.51 8.78
N SER A 359 0.29 -11.58 8.06
CA SER A 359 -1.00 -12.06 8.58
C SER A 359 -1.31 -13.48 8.13
N PHE A 360 -1.90 -14.26 9.02
CA PHE A 360 -2.06 -15.70 8.94
C PHE A 360 -3.45 -16.08 9.44
N SER A 361 -4.19 -16.85 8.63
CA SER A 361 -5.55 -17.29 8.99
C SER A 361 -5.50 -18.42 10.02
N LEU A 362 -6.36 -18.32 11.03
CA LEU A 362 -6.60 -19.34 12.06
C LEU A 362 -7.99 -19.94 11.81
N ASP A 363 -8.02 -21.15 11.24
CA ASP A 363 -9.23 -21.93 11.01
C ASP A 363 -9.07 -23.34 11.59
N PRO A 364 -9.89 -23.73 12.59
CA PRO A 364 -10.96 -22.96 13.23
C PRO A 364 -10.44 -21.74 14.02
N PRO A 365 -11.28 -20.73 14.30
CA PRO A 365 -10.83 -19.51 14.99
C PRO A 365 -10.36 -19.79 16.42
N ALA A 366 -9.33 -19.08 16.87
CA ALA A 366 -8.85 -19.12 18.24
C ALA A 366 -9.91 -18.56 19.21
N VAL A 367 -10.41 -19.41 20.10
CA VAL A 367 -11.39 -19.03 21.14
C VAL A 367 -10.78 -18.10 22.19
N PHE A 368 -9.45 -18.07 22.28
CA PHE A 368 -8.71 -17.18 23.18
C PHE A 368 -7.49 -16.57 22.46
N PRO A 369 -7.67 -15.44 21.74
CA PRO A 369 -6.62 -14.78 20.96
C PRO A 369 -5.33 -14.50 21.74
N GLU A 370 -5.46 -14.04 22.99
CA GLU A 370 -4.32 -13.72 23.88
C GLU A 370 -3.54 -14.97 24.33
N GLY A 371 -4.12 -16.16 24.22
CA GLY A 371 -3.48 -17.43 24.54
C GLY A 371 -2.81 -18.11 23.36
N VAL A 372 -2.84 -17.48 22.18
CA VAL A 372 -2.14 -17.96 21.00
C VAL A 372 -0.63 -17.87 21.27
N SER A 373 0.11 -18.91 20.91
CA SER A 373 1.55 -19.01 21.08
C SER A 373 2.20 -19.21 19.72
N VAL A 374 3.15 -18.36 19.36
CA VAL A 374 3.83 -18.40 18.05
C VAL A 374 5.32 -18.66 18.25
N THR A 375 5.90 -19.55 17.47
CA THR A 375 7.34 -19.87 17.51
C THR A 375 7.88 -19.90 16.09
N LEU A 376 8.97 -19.17 15.82
CA LEU A 376 9.69 -19.29 14.54
C LEU A 376 10.68 -20.45 14.59
N LYS A 377 10.76 -21.20 13.51
CA LYS A 377 11.64 -22.35 13.34
C LYS A 377 12.40 -22.27 12.03
N ASN A 378 13.58 -22.88 12.01
CA ASN A 378 14.54 -22.91 10.89
C ASN A 378 15.08 -21.52 10.48
N GLY A 379 14.88 -20.50 11.31
CA GLY A 379 15.24 -19.13 11.04
C GLY A 379 16.61 -18.68 11.54
N ARG A 380 17.18 -17.67 10.87
CA ARG A 380 18.46 -17.05 11.29
C ARG A 380 18.24 -15.87 12.22
N PHE A 381 17.24 -15.03 11.95
CA PHE A 381 16.91 -13.86 12.77
C PHE A 381 15.41 -13.56 12.75
N PRO A 382 14.70 -13.67 13.90
CA PRO A 382 15.23 -14.09 15.20
C PRO A 382 15.68 -15.56 15.23
N ALA A 383 16.47 -15.93 16.25
CA ALA A 383 17.05 -17.27 16.36
C ALA A 383 15.99 -18.38 16.30
N ASP A 384 16.34 -19.48 15.61
CA ASP A 384 15.56 -20.71 15.57
C ASP A 384 15.00 -21.10 16.96
N GLY A 385 13.69 -21.34 17.02
CA GLY A 385 12.96 -21.63 18.25
C GLY A 385 12.56 -20.39 19.07
N LYS A 386 12.73 -19.16 18.57
CA LYS A 386 12.22 -17.96 19.28
C LYS A 386 10.71 -18.03 19.40
N LYS A 387 10.24 -18.07 20.64
CA LYS A 387 8.84 -17.81 20.98
C LYS A 387 8.56 -16.31 20.89
N LEU A 388 7.53 -15.97 20.12
CA LEU A 388 7.09 -14.60 19.91
C LEU A 388 6.15 -14.16 21.04
N THR A 389 6.10 -12.85 21.26
CA THR A 389 5.36 -12.19 22.33
C THR A 389 4.07 -11.59 21.79
N PHE A 390 2.92 -11.99 22.34
CA PHE A 390 1.62 -11.41 22.00
C PHE A 390 1.59 -9.91 22.35
N GLY A 391 1.08 -9.08 21.45
CA GLY A 391 1.02 -7.62 21.56
C GLY A 391 2.34 -6.91 21.24
N THR A 392 3.45 -7.62 20.99
CA THR A 392 4.76 -7.02 20.68
C THR A 392 5.34 -7.56 19.37
N ASP A 393 5.48 -8.88 19.28
CA ASP A 393 5.98 -9.54 18.07
C ASP A 393 4.82 -9.93 17.14
N PHE A 394 3.63 -10.23 17.68
CA PHE A 394 2.44 -10.59 16.92
C PHE A 394 1.14 -10.19 17.66
N ALA A 395 0.02 -10.16 16.96
CA ALA A 395 -1.32 -9.97 17.51
C ALA A 395 -2.31 -10.95 16.86
N VAL A 396 -3.50 -11.11 17.45
CA VAL A 396 -4.58 -11.93 16.89
C VAL A 396 -5.88 -11.14 16.96
N THR A 397 -6.65 -11.16 15.89
CA THR A 397 -7.96 -10.51 15.77
C THR A 397 -8.93 -11.01 16.83
N ALA A 398 -9.87 -10.14 17.22
CA ALA A 398 -10.81 -10.40 18.31
C ALA A 398 -11.75 -11.60 18.03
N ASP A 399 -12.04 -11.89 16.76
CA ASP A 399 -12.82 -13.06 16.34
C ASP A 399 -11.99 -14.34 16.26
N GLY A 400 -10.68 -14.25 16.55
CA GLY A 400 -9.74 -15.36 16.59
C GLY A 400 -9.33 -15.88 15.22
N ARG A 401 -9.67 -15.20 14.12
CA ARG A 401 -9.52 -15.73 12.76
C ARG A 401 -8.22 -15.39 12.08
N LEU A 402 -7.51 -14.38 12.57
CA LEU A 402 -6.33 -13.85 11.91
C LEU A 402 -5.26 -13.50 12.94
N LEU A 403 -4.08 -14.08 12.79
CA LEU A 403 -2.85 -13.74 13.50
C LEU A 403 -2.00 -12.83 12.62
N ARG A 404 -1.38 -11.79 13.17
CA ARG A 404 -0.47 -10.90 12.43
C ARG A 404 0.85 -10.75 13.16
N LEU A 405 1.99 -10.96 12.50
CA LEU A 405 3.30 -10.55 13.02
C LEU A 405 3.44 -9.04 12.83
N LEU A 406 3.89 -8.36 13.88
CA LEU A 406 3.96 -6.90 13.89
C LEU A 406 5.32 -6.41 13.40
N ASN A 407 6.39 -7.13 13.77
CA ASN A 407 7.78 -6.70 13.63
C ASN A 407 8.71 -7.79 13.10
N ILE A 408 8.13 -8.82 12.50
CA ILE A 408 8.85 -10.01 12.05
C ILE A 408 8.36 -10.34 10.66
N VAL A 409 9.29 -10.41 9.72
CA VAL A 409 9.07 -10.89 8.36
C VAL A 409 9.75 -12.27 8.26
N PRO A 410 8.97 -13.36 8.19
CA PRO A 410 9.54 -14.69 8.03
C PRO A 410 10.25 -14.83 6.67
N GLU A 411 11.43 -15.44 6.67
CA GLU A 411 12.16 -15.74 5.44
C GLU A 411 11.55 -16.96 4.70
N GLU A 412 11.81 -17.09 3.40
CA GLU A 412 11.41 -18.26 2.63
C GLU A 412 12.03 -19.53 3.22
N GLY A 413 11.18 -20.47 3.67
CA GLY A 413 11.60 -21.72 4.32
C GLY A 413 11.67 -21.67 5.86
N GLU A 414 11.37 -20.52 6.48
CA GLU A 414 11.10 -20.46 7.91
C GLU A 414 9.71 -21.03 8.23
N ASP A 415 9.65 -21.85 9.27
CA ASP A 415 8.41 -22.42 9.77
C ASP A 415 7.86 -21.55 10.91
N ILE A 416 6.54 -21.36 10.95
CA ILE A 416 5.86 -20.65 12.03
C ILE A 416 4.92 -21.62 12.71
N ASP A 417 5.29 -22.04 13.91
CA ASP A 417 4.45 -22.90 14.75
C ASP A 417 3.48 -22.03 15.54
N VAL A 418 2.18 -22.19 15.28
CA VAL A 418 1.10 -21.49 15.98
C VAL A 418 0.28 -22.50 16.80
N GLN A 419 0.21 -22.28 18.12
CA GLN A 419 -0.57 -23.11 19.05
C GLN A 419 -1.69 -22.28 19.67
N PHE A 420 -2.93 -22.80 19.66
CA PHE A 420 -4.08 -22.07 20.18
C PHE A 420 -5.26 -22.96 20.59
N VAL A 421 -6.16 -22.39 21.39
CA VAL A 421 -7.35 -23.10 21.91
C VAL A 421 -8.54 -22.90 20.98
N VAL A 422 -9.18 -23.99 20.58
CA VAL A 422 -10.32 -23.99 19.65
C VAL A 422 -11.66 -24.35 20.31
N GLY A 423 -11.64 -24.68 21.61
CA GLY A 423 -12.83 -24.95 22.40
C GLY A 423 -12.52 -25.36 23.84
N ARG A 424 -13.52 -25.26 24.71
CA ARG A 424 -13.51 -25.85 26.06
C ARG A 424 -14.71 -26.77 26.19
N GLU A 425 -14.47 -28.02 26.54
CA GLU A 425 -15.53 -28.97 26.89
C GLU A 425 -15.45 -29.29 28.38
N ASP A 426 -16.60 -29.37 29.04
CA ASP A 426 -16.69 -30.01 30.34
C ASP A 426 -16.54 -31.53 30.18
N SER A 427 -16.27 -32.24 31.28
CA SER A 427 -16.09 -33.71 31.28
C SER A 427 -17.34 -34.50 30.87
N THR A 428 -18.43 -33.83 30.51
CA THR A 428 -19.73 -34.40 30.16
C THR A 428 -20.17 -34.10 28.72
N GLY A 429 -19.48 -33.21 28.01
CA GLY A 429 -19.79 -32.85 26.62
C GLY A 429 -21.01 -31.96 26.46
N GLU A 430 -21.45 -31.24 27.50
CA GLU A 430 -22.69 -30.45 27.49
C GLU A 430 -22.40 -28.96 27.78
N GLN A 431 -23.05 -28.03 27.05
CA GLN A 431 -22.81 -26.61 27.26
C GLN A 431 -23.57 -26.10 28.50
N ARG A 432 -22.80 -25.82 29.57
CA ARG A 432 -23.15 -25.08 30.80
C ARG A 432 -24.52 -25.40 31.43
N GLY A 433 -24.49 -26.18 32.52
CA GLY A 433 -25.55 -26.16 33.51
C GLY A 433 -25.39 -27.21 34.61
N ALA A 434 -24.76 -26.81 35.73
CA ALA A 434 -24.62 -27.53 37.01
C ALA A 434 -23.87 -28.88 36.97
N CYS A 435 -22.73 -28.94 37.67
CA CYS A 435 -22.03 -30.20 37.93
C CYS A 435 -22.91 -31.11 38.83
N PRO A 436 -23.01 -32.43 38.56
CA PRO A 436 -23.84 -33.36 39.32
C PRO A 436 -23.35 -33.64 40.75
#